data_AF-A0A7X6AS85-F1
#
_entry.id   AF-A0A7X6AS85-F1
#
_cell.length_a   1.000
_cell.length_b   1.000
_cell.length_c   1.000
_cell.angle_alpha   90.00
_cell.angle_beta   90.00
_cell.angle_gamma   90.00
#
_symmetry.space_group_name_H-M   'P 1'
#
loop_
_entity.id
_entity.type
_entity.pdbx_description
1 polymer ?
#
loop_
_entity_poly.entity_id
_entity_poly.type
_entity_poly.pdbx_seq_one_letter_code
_entity_poly.pdbx_strand_id
1 'polypeptide(L)'
;MTTDFDAIFKAYDVRGTVPDQLDTDGARAIGGAFARFVGGSGATAVAVGRDMRPDGEEFAAAFGDGVLAQGLDVIDVGLCATDMLYYASGHLGVPGAVFTASHNPAGYNGIKMCLAEAAPIGADTGLEVIKETAREIATSGADPAGRRGTRTERDVLDGYVAHVRSFVDIATLRPLKVVADTANGMGGLVVPAVFAGLPFRLDHLYPELDGTFPNHPADPIQPENQRDLMDR
;
A
#
# COMPACT_ATOMS: atom_id res chain seq x y z
N MET A 1 20.55 10.26 -9.45
CA MET A 1 20.21 9.68 -10.77
C MET A 1 18.74 9.98 -10.99
N THR A 2 18.27 10.21 -12.21
CA THR A 2 16.84 10.38 -12.46
C THR A 2 16.19 9.00 -12.58
N THR A 3 15.09 8.76 -11.87
CA THR A 3 14.28 7.54 -11.94
C THR A 3 13.94 7.18 -13.39
N ASP A 4 14.19 5.94 -13.80
CA ASP A 4 13.75 5.42 -15.10
C ASP A 4 12.32 4.88 -15.00
N PHE A 5 11.34 5.72 -15.35
CA PHE A 5 9.92 5.38 -15.24
C PHE A 5 9.49 4.21 -16.13
N ASP A 6 10.14 3.99 -17.28
CA ASP A 6 9.83 2.83 -18.14
C ASP A 6 10.27 1.52 -17.50
N ALA A 7 11.34 1.56 -16.69
CA ALA A 7 11.84 0.40 -15.99
C ALA A 7 10.96 -0.01 -14.80
N ILE A 8 10.21 0.92 -14.19
CA ILE A 8 9.48 0.65 -12.94
C ILE A 8 7.95 0.61 -13.07
N PHE A 9 7.36 1.28 -14.07
CA PHE A 9 5.92 1.15 -14.34
C PHE A 9 5.64 -0.20 -15.01
N LYS A 10 4.82 -1.03 -14.36
CA LYS A 10 4.39 -2.35 -14.84
C LYS A 10 2.95 -2.26 -15.33
N ALA A 11 2.33 -3.41 -15.64
CA ALA A 11 0.98 -3.44 -16.19
C ALA A 11 -0.11 -2.89 -15.24
N TYR A 12 0.09 -3.02 -13.91
CA TYR A 12 -0.90 -2.69 -12.89
C TYR A 12 -0.33 -2.03 -11.63
N ASP A 13 0.98 -1.83 -11.55
CA ASP A 13 1.64 -1.20 -10.40
C ASP A 13 2.97 -0.54 -10.81
N VAL A 14 3.59 0.15 -9.85
CA VAL A 14 4.98 0.59 -9.92
C VAL A 14 5.82 -0.36 -9.06
N ARG A 15 6.96 -0.83 -9.57
CA ARG A 15 7.88 -1.70 -8.84
C ARG A 15 9.33 -1.55 -9.27
N GLY A 16 10.23 -1.43 -8.30
CA GLY A 16 11.67 -1.38 -8.54
C GLY A 16 12.49 -1.74 -7.30
N THR A 17 13.79 -1.97 -7.50
CA THR A 17 14.75 -2.10 -6.40
C THR A 17 15.09 -0.75 -5.78
N VAL A 18 15.43 -0.76 -4.49
CA VAL A 18 15.77 0.43 -3.70
C VAL A 18 17.25 0.38 -3.32
N PRO A 19 18.02 1.48 -3.48
CA PRO A 19 17.63 2.77 -4.08
C PRO A 19 17.82 2.84 -5.60
N ASP A 20 18.20 1.75 -6.26
CA ASP A 20 18.71 1.79 -7.65
C ASP A 20 17.66 2.20 -8.70
N GLN A 21 16.41 1.73 -8.55
CA GLN A 21 15.34 1.97 -9.54
C GLN A 21 14.23 2.87 -9.00
N LEU A 22 13.96 2.84 -7.70
CA LEU A 22 12.98 3.69 -7.03
C LEU A 22 13.64 4.44 -5.87
N ASP A 23 13.48 5.76 -5.88
CA ASP A 23 13.99 6.70 -4.88
C ASP A 23 12.91 7.72 -4.47
N THR A 24 13.23 8.61 -3.54
CA THR A 24 12.29 9.59 -2.99
C THR A 24 11.87 10.65 -4.01
N ASP A 25 12.77 11.08 -4.89
CA ASP A 25 12.46 12.02 -5.97
C ASP A 25 11.47 11.39 -6.97
N GLY A 26 11.68 10.11 -7.33
CA GLY A 26 10.73 9.33 -8.13
C GLY A 26 9.38 9.17 -7.44
N ALA A 27 9.36 8.80 -6.15
CA ALA A 27 8.13 8.68 -5.37
C ALA A 27 7.34 10.01 -5.31
N ARG A 28 8.04 11.14 -5.12
CA ARG A 28 7.45 12.48 -5.13
C ARG A 28 6.86 12.84 -6.49
N ALA A 29 7.60 12.57 -7.58
CA ALA A 29 7.12 12.83 -8.93
C ALA A 29 5.86 12.00 -9.26
N ILE A 30 5.83 10.73 -8.85
CA ILE A 30 4.65 9.86 -9.01
C ILE A 30 3.48 10.38 -8.18
N GLY A 31 3.71 10.85 -6.96
CA GLY A 31 2.67 11.45 -6.12
C GLY A 31 2.02 12.68 -6.76
N GLY A 32 2.84 13.58 -7.33
CA GLY A 32 2.33 14.73 -8.08
C GLY A 32 1.57 14.31 -9.34
N ALA A 33 2.07 13.33 -10.08
CA ALA A 33 1.40 12.82 -11.27
C ALA A 33 0.04 12.19 -10.95
N PHE A 34 0.00 11.37 -9.89
CA PHE A 34 -1.23 10.75 -9.43
C PHE A 34 -2.26 11.80 -9.00
N ALA A 35 -1.84 12.81 -8.24
CA ALA A 35 -2.73 13.89 -7.82
C ALA A 35 -3.30 14.71 -9.00
N ARG A 36 -2.51 14.98 -10.04
CA ARG A 36 -3.02 15.60 -11.28
C ARG A 36 -4.05 14.73 -11.97
N PHE A 37 -3.76 13.44 -12.09
CA PHE A 37 -4.66 12.48 -12.73
C PHE A 37 -6.01 12.39 -12.02
N VAL A 38 -6.01 12.18 -10.69
CA VAL A 38 -7.25 12.05 -9.94
C VAL A 38 -7.96 13.37 -9.69
N GLY A 39 -7.21 14.48 -9.56
CA GLY A 39 -7.76 15.83 -9.44
C GLY A 39 -8.54 16.27 -10.68
N GLY A 40 -8.11 15.83 -11.87
CA GLY A 40 -8.87 16.01 -13.12
C GLY A 40 -10.26 15.36 -13.11
N SER A 41 -10.49 14.39 -12.21
CA SER A 41 -11.78 13.73 -11.98
C SER A 41 -12.51 14.24 -10.74
N GLY A 42 -12.05 15.33 -10.12
CA GLY A 42 -12.69 15.97 -8.97
C GLY A 42 -12.23 15.49 -7.59
N ALA A 43 -11.22 14.62 -7.50
CA ALA A 43 -10.66 14.22 -6.21
C ALA A 43 -10.03 15.42 -5.48
N THR A 44 -10.27 15.53 -4.18
CA THR A 44 -9.72 16.59 -3.31
C THR A 44 -8.71 16.06 -2.30
N ALA A 45 -8.67 14.74 -2.10
CA ALA A 45 -7.75 14.07 -1.20
C ALA A 45 -7.33 12.70 -1.75
N VAL A 46 -6.23 12.16 -1.24
CA VAL A 46 -5.72 10.81 -1.54
C VAL A 46 -5.41 10.09 -0.22
N ALA A 47 -5.86 8.84 -0.08
CA ALA A 47 -5.43 7.96 1.00
C ALA A 47 -4.04 7.38 0.68
N VAL A 48 -3.09 7.47 1.60
CA VAL A 48 -1.72 6.96 1.42
C VAL A 48 -1.38 6.03 2.57
N GLY A 49 -0.92 4.83 2.26
CA GLY A 49 -0.47 3.86 3.26
C GLY A 49 0.78 3.11 2.81
N ARG A 50 1.28 2.23 3.67
CA ARG A 50 2.50 1.46 3.39
C ARG A 50 2.52 0.12 4.10
N ASP A 51 3.25 -0.83 3.54
CA ASP A 51 3.66 -2.02 4.27
C ASP A 51 4.82 -1.70 5.25
N MET A 52 5.33 -2.74 5.91
CA MET A 52 6.39 -2.68 6.93
C MET A 52 7.81 -2.59 6.35
N ARG A 53 7.99 -2.42 5.03
CA ARG A 53 9.32 -2.27 4.45
C ARG A 53 10.02 -1.03 4.98
N PRO A 54 11.33 -1.08 5.27
CA PRO A 54 12.07 0.03 5.88
C PRO A 54 11.92 1.35 5.12
N ASP A 55 11.97 1.31 3.79
CA ASP A 55 11.91 2.51 2.93
C ASP A 55 10.48 3.05 2.76
N GLY A 56 9.46 2.30 3.23
CA GLY A 56 8.06 2.63 3.00
C GLY A 56 7.64 3.96 3.62
N GLU A 57 8.20 4.33 4.78
CA GLU A 57 7.88 5.58 5.46
C GLU A 57 8.37 6.80 4.66
N GLU A 58 9.62 6.75 4.22
CA GLU A 58 10.23 7.84 3.44
C GLU A 58 9.55 7.99 2.08
N PHE A 59 9.22 6.89 1.41
CA PHE A 59 8.53 6.94 0.13
C PHE A 59 7.07 7.41 0.23
N ALA A 60 6.32 6.95 1.23
CA ALA A 60 4.96 7.44 1.48
C ALA A 60 4.95 8.93 1.83
N ALA A 61 5.96 9.40 2.57
CA ALA A 61 6.14 10.83 2.85
C ALA A 61 6.41 11.61 1.56
N ALA A 62 7.39 11.19 0.75
CA ALA A 62 7.78 11.86 -0.49
C ALA A 62 6.66 11.90 -1.53
N PHE A 63 5.93 10.79 -1.70
CA PHE A 63 4.73 10.74 -2.54
C PHE A 63 3.65 11.69 -2.04
N GLY A 64 3.39 11.67 -0.73
CA GLY A 64 2.45 12.61 -0.13
C GLY A 64 2.84 14.06 -0.38
N ASP A 65 4.13 14.43 -0.30
CA ASP A 65 4.59 15.78 -0.63
C ASP A 65 4.27 16.16 -2.07
N GLY A 66 4.42 15.21 -3.01
CA GLY A 66 4.02 15.37 -4.40
C GLY A 66 2.53 15.64 -4.55
N VAL A 67 1.67 14.89 -3.84
CA VAL A 67 0.21 15.10 -3.82
C VAL A 67 -0.14 16.48 -3.26
N LEU A 68 0.43 16.85 -2.12
CA LEU A 68 0.19 18.13 -1.45
C LEU A 68 0.62 19.31 -2.32
N ALA A 69 1.70 19.17 -3.09
CA ALA A 69 2.17 20.19 -4.02
C ALA A 69 1.18 20.46 -5.17
N GLN A 70 0.32 19.49 -5.54
CA GLN A 70 -0.76 19.68 -6.51
C GLN A 70 -2.06 20.21 -5.89
N GLY A 71 -2.07 20.50 -4.58
CA GLY A 71 -3.20 21.10 -3.89
C GLY A 71 -4.28 20.12 -3.42
N LEU A 72 -4.05 18.81 -3.54
CA LEU A 72 -4.88 17.76 -2.93
C LEU A 72 -4.39 17.46 -1.51
N ASP A 73 -5.31 17.10 -0.63
CA ASP A 73 -4.98 16.67 0.73
C ASP A 73 -4.48 15.21 0.76
N VAL A 74 -3.73 14.84 1.80
CA VAL A 74 -3.27 13.47 2.05
C VAL A 74 -3.92 12.96 3.33
N ILE A 75 -4.56 11.79 3.24
CA ILE A 75 -5.04 11.02 4.38
C ILE A 75 -4.06 9.87 4.58
N ASP A 76 -3.13 10.05 5.51
CA ASP A 76 -2.14 9.05 5.88
C ASP A 76 -2.79 7.98 6.74
N VAL A 77 -2.87 6.75 6.21
CA VAL A 77 -3.40 5.58 6.92
C VAL A 77 -2.30 4.75 7.58
N GLY A 78 -1.04 5.20 7.51
CA GLY A 78 0.10 4.58 8.15
C GLY A 78 0.39 3.17 7.63
N LEU A 79 0.70 2.27 8.57
CA LEU A 79 0.90 0.86 8.32
C LEU A 79 -0.42 0.18 7.90
N CYS A 80 -0.48 -0.31 6.67
CA CYS A 80 -1.68 -0.99 6.17
C CYS A 80 -1.32 -2.09 5.17
N ALA A 81 -2.13 -3.16 5.16
CA ALA A 81 -2.14 -4.10 4.05
C ALA A 81 -2.79 -3.47 2.80
N THR A 82 -2.58 -4.05 1.61
CA THR A 82 -3.16 -3.50 0.36
C THR A 82 -4.69 -3.46 0.39
N ASP A 83 -5.32 -4.51 0.91
CA ASP A 83 -6.77 -4.60 1.11
C ASP A 83 -7.31 -3.60 2.13
N MET A 84 -6.54 -3.30 3.18
CA MET A 84 -6.85 -2.21 4.12
C MET A 84 -6.87 -0.84 3.43
N LEU A 85 -5.91 -0.56 2.54
CA LEU A 85 -5.97 0.68 1.74
C LEU A 85 -7.22 0.71 0.87
N TYR A 86 -7.56 -0.40 0.21
CA TYR A 86 -8.75 -0.45 -0.64
C TYR A 86 -10.03 -0.24 0.18
N TYR A 87 -10.10 -0.80 1.39
CA TYR A 87 -11.15 -0.47 2.35
C TYR A 87 -11.18 1.03 2.66
N ALA A 88 -10.03 1.65 2.95
CA ALA A 88 -9.96 3.09 3.23
C ALA A 88 -10.45 3.91 2.02
N SER A 89 -10.04 3.53 0.80
CA SER A 89 -10.48 4.18 -0.44
C SER A 89 -11.99 4.13 -0.61
N GLY A 90 -12.63 2.98 -0.44
CA GLY A 90 -14.09 2.84 -0.52
C GLY A 90 -14.83 3.46 0.65
N HIS A 91 -14.31 3.35 1.87
CA HIS A 91 -14.96 3.92 3.05
C HIS A 91 -14.94 5.45 3.05
N LEU A 92 -13.87 6.05 2.52
CA LEU A 92 -13.68 7.50 2.47
C LEU A 92 -14.13 8.11 1.14
N GLY A 93 -14.37 7.30 0.11
CA GLY A 93 -14.72 7.75 -1.23
C GLY A 93 -13.57 8.50 -1.93
N VAL A 94 -12.31 8.15 -1.64
CA VAL A 94 -11.11 8.82 -2.19
C VAL A 94 -10.18 7.85 -2.90
N PRO A 95 -9.41 8.30 -3.91
CA PRO A 95 -8.33 7.51 -4.48
C PRO A 95 -7.29 7.10 -3.44
N GLY A 96 -6.57 6.01 -3.68
CA GLY A 96 -5.60 5.45 -2.74
C GLY A 96 -4.28 5.05 -3.38
N ALA A 97 -3.18 5.18 -2.63
CA ALA A 97 -1.86 4.66 -2.99
C ALA A 97 -1.21 3.93 -1.80
N VAL A 98 -0.71 2.71 -2.01
CA VAL A 98 -0.03 1.92 -0.98
C VAL A 98 1.37 1.57 -1.43
N PHE A 99 2.34 1.88 -0.57
CA PHE A 99 3.74 1.51 -0.75
C PHE A 99 3.95 0.06 -0.37
N THR A 100 4.26 -0.77 -1.36
CA THR A 100 4.51 -2.20 -1.18
C THR A 100 5.12 -2.81 -2.44
N ALA A 101 5.98 -3.82 -2.25
CA ALA A 101 6.36 -4.74 -3.32
C ALA A 101 5.70 -6.12 -3.20
N SER A 102 4.59 -6.24 -2.46
CA SER A 102 3.87 -7.49 -2.26
C SER A 102 4.81 -8.59 -1.73
N HIS A 103 5.02 -9.67 -2.50
CA HIS A 103 5.85 -10.81 -2.13
C HIS A 103 7.33 -10.69 -2.57
N ASN A 104 7.72 -9.59 -3.24
CA ASN A 104 9.10 -9.41 -3.69
C ASN A 104 10.07 -9.30 -2.49
N PRO A 105 11.37 -9.63 -2.66
CA PRO A 105 12.37 -9.56 -1.59
C PRO A 105 12.54 -8.18 -0.93
N ALA A 106 13.24 -8.12 0.22
CA ALA A 106 13.45 -6.93 1.05
C ALA A 106 14.04 -5.70 0.32
N GLY A 107 14.77 -5.90 -0.77
CA GLY A 107 15.35 -4.81 -1.59
C GLY A 107 14.40 -4.19 -2.62
N TYR A 108 13.14 -4.63 -2.69
CA TYR A 108 12.13 -4.08 -3.58
C TYR A 108 11.14 -3.19 -2.81
N ASN A 109 10.68 -2.13 -3.48
CA ASN A 109 9.48 -1.42 -3.10
C ASN A 109 8.66 -1.05 -4.35
N GLY A 110 7.50 -0.44 -4.16
CA GLY A 110 6.58 -0.15 -5.24
C GLY A 110 5.35 0.59 -4.77
N ILE A 111 4.45 0.87 -5.69
CA ILE A 111 3.21 1.60 -5.43
C ILE A 111 2.08 0.91 -6.16
N LYS A 112 1.02 0.54 -5.42
CA LYS A 112 -0.27 0.20 -6.01
C LYS A 112 -1.19 1.40 -5.86
N MET A 113 -1.86 1.78 -6.94
CA MET A 113 -2.77 2.93 -6.98
C MET A 113 -4.16 2.48 -7.40
N CYS A 114 -5.17 3.14 -6.83
CA CYS A 114 -6.58 2.93 -7.15
C CYS A 114 -7.31 4.27 -7.19
N LEU A 115 -8.38 4.33 -7.98
CA LEU A 115 -9.34 5.44 -7.94
C LEU A 115 -10.21 5.32 -6.67
N ALA A 116 -11.10 6.28 -6.45
CA ALA A 116 -12.13 6.17 -5.42
C ALA A 116 -12.93 4.86 -5.57
N GLU A 117 -13.49 4.38 -4.45
CA GLU A 117 -14.18 3.08 -4.39
C GLU A 117 -13.26 1.90 -4.73
N ALA A 118 -11.95 2.07 -4.53
CA ALA A 118 -10.92 1.09 -4.87
C ALA A 118 -10.96 0.61 -6.34
N ALA A 119 -11.45 1.44 -7.27
CA ALA A 119 -11.50 1.03 -8.67
C ALA A 119 -10.06 0.92 -9.24
N PRO A 120 -9.74 -0.15 -9.99
CA PRO A 120 -8.37 -0.47 -10.37
C PRO A 120 -7.82 0.52 -11.41
N ILE A 121 -6.52 0.82 -11.29
CA ILE A 121 -5.75 1.55 -12.29
C ILE A 121 -4.74 0.59 -12.92
N GLY A 122 -4.81 0.44 -14.23
CA GLY A 122 -3.84 -0.30 -15.05
C GLY A 122 -3.37 0.56 -16.23
N ALA A 123 -2.56 -0.03 -17.11
CA ALA A 123 -2.03 0.65 -18.28
C ALA A 123 -3.10 1.41 -19.08
N ASP A 124 -4.23 0.75 -19.38
CA ASP A 124 -5.31 1.30 -20.19
C ASP A 124 -6.25 2.25 -19.43
N THR A 125 -6.18 2.29 -18.09
CA THR A 125 -7.12 3.06 -17.24
C THR A 125 -6.46 4.21 -16.49
N GLY A 126 -5.18 4.50 -16.73
CA GLY A 126 -4.52 5.71 -16.24
C GLY A 126 -3.05 5.57 -15.91
N LEU A 127 -2.54 4.34 -15.77
CA LEU A 127 -1.16 4.13 -15.31
C LEU A 127 -0.12 4.70 -16.28
N GLU A 128 -0.35 4.61 -17.60
CA GLU A 128 0.49 5.24 -18.61
C GLU A 128 0.43 6.77 -18.57
N VAL A 129 -0.74 7.36 -18.30
CA VAL A 129 -0.88 8.82 -18.13
C VAL A 129 -0.11 9.31 -16.91
N ILE A 130 -0.19 8.57 -15.80
CA ILE A 130 0.57 8.86 -14.58
C ILE A 130 2.08 8.75 -14.84
N LYS A 131 2.53 7.75 -15.59
CA LYS A 131 3.94 7.56 -15.96
C LYS A 131 4.50 8.78 -16.69
N GLU A 132 3.85 9.20 -17.77
CA GLU A 132 4.32 10.34 -18.56
C GLU A 132 4.26 11.65 -17.76
N THR A 133 3.20 11.85 -16.96
CA THR A 133 3.11 13.02 -16.08
C THR A 133 4.21 13.03 -15.01
N ALA A 134 4.59 11.86 -14.47
CA ALA A 134 5.67 11.77 -13.49
C ALA A 134 7.02 12.12 -14.13
N ARG A 135 7.26 11.69 -15.37
CA ARG A 135 8.44 12.07 -16.16
C ARG A 135 8.52 13.57 -16.39
N GLU A 136 7.40 14.20 -16.73
CA GLU A 136 7.32 15.67 -16.88
C GLU A 136 7.63 16.40 -15.57
N ILE A 137 7.03 15.97 -14.45
CA ILE A 137 7.26 16.58 -13.14
C ILE A 137 8.73 16.45 -12.74
N ALA A 138 9.32 15.27 -12.88
CA ALA A 138 10.72 15.00 -12.53
C ALA A 138 11.72 15.86 -13.32
N THR A 139 11.38 16.25 -14.56
CA THR A 139 12.25 17.11 -15.39
C THR A 139 12.02 18.60 -15.19
N SER A 140 10.80 19.01 -14.82
CA SER A 140 10.46 20.43 -14.63
C SER A 140 11.04 21.05 -13.34
N GLY A 141 11.23 20.25 -12.29
CA GLY A 141 11.93 20.63 -11.05
C GLY A 141 11.26 21.73 -10.20
N ALA A 142 10.12 22.28 -10.62
CA ALA A 142 9.42 23.35 -9.93
C ALA A 142 8.05 22.87 -9.43
N ASP A 143 7.78 23.10 -8.15
CA ASP A 143 6.44 22.91 -7.60
C ASP A 143 5.43 23.82 -8.33
N PRO A 144 4.19 23.35 -8.56
CA PRO A 144 3.15 24.21 -9.12
C PRO A 144 2.92 25.44 -8.24
N ALA A 145 2.65 26.58 -8.87
CA ALA A 145 2.12 27.73 -8.14
C ALA A 145 0.71 27.42 -7.64
N GLY A 146 0.43 27.63 -6.34
CA GLY A 146 -0.91 27.42 -5.80
C GLY A 146 -0.95 27.12 -4.31
N ARG A 147 -2.16 26.81 -3.81
CA ARG A 147 -2.37 26.34 -2.44
C ARG A 147 -1.85 24.92 -2.31
N ARG A 148 -1.02 24.65 -1.30
CA ARG A 148 -0.68 23.27 -0.91
C ARG A 148 -1.83 22.61 -0.15
N GLY A 149 -2.00 21.31 -0.34
CA GLY A 149 -2.89 20.50 0.48
C GLY A 149 -2.41 20.40 1.94
N THR A 150 -3.17 19.65 2.73
CA THR A 150 -2.88 19.33 4.13
C THR A 150 -2.75 17.82 4.31
N ARG A 151 -1.91 17.40 5.26
CA ARG A 151 -1.80 16.00 5.69
C ARG A 151 -2.62 15.79 6.95
N THR A 152 -3.38 14.71 6.99
CA THR A 152 -4.10 14.22 8.17
C THR A 152 -3.79 12.75 8.37
N GLU A 153 -3.76 12.29 9.60
CA GLU A 153 -3.59 10.86 9.93
C GLU A 153 -4.95 10.24 10.25
N ARG A 154 -5.16 8.99 9.81
CA ARG A 154 -6.38 8.25 10.11
C ARG A 154 -6.11 6.75 10.22
N ASP A 155 -6.29 6.23 11.43
CA ASP A 155 -6.35 4.78 11.64
C ASP A 155 -7.65 4.23 11.04
N VAL A 156 -7.52 3.16 10.25
CA VAL A 156 -8.62 2.46 9.57
C VAL A 156 -8.71 0.99 9.98
N LEU A 157 -7.85 0.50 10.89
CA LEU A 157 -7.77 -0.92 11.25
C LEU A 157 -9.07 -1.43 11.87
N ASP A 158 -9.62 -0.72 12.86
CA ASP A 158 -10.87 -1.15 13.51
C ASP A 158 -12.05 -1.19 12.54
N GLY A 159 -12.13 -0.18 11.66
CA GLY A 159 -13.15 -0.12 10.60
C GLY A 159 -12.99 -1.26 9.60
N TYR A 160 -11.76 -1.56 9.20
CA TYR A 160 -11.42 -2.68 8.33
C TYR A 160 -11.80 -4.03 8.97
N VAL A 161 -11.46 -4.23 10.24
CA VAL A 161 -11.81 -5.44 11.01
C VAL A 161 -13.32 -5.64 11.07
N ALA A 162 -14.07 -4.59 11.38
CA ALA A 162 -15.54 -4.63 11.36
C ALA A 162 -16.08 -5.00 9.98
N HIS A 163 -15.50 -4.43 8.92
CA HIS A 163 -15.90 -4.73 7.54
C HIS A 163 -15.63 -6.20 7.17
N VAL A 164 -14.44 -6.73 7.44
CA VAL A 164 -14.10 -8.13 7.17
C VAL A 164 -15.02 -9.08 7.94
N ARG A 165 -15.27 -8.78 9.22
CA ARG A 165 -16.19 -9.59 10.05
C ARG A 165 -17.63 -9.54 9.56
N SER A 166 -18.04 -8.48 8.85
CA SER A 166 -19.40 -8.36 8.31
C SER A 166 -19.72 -9.37 7.20
N PHE A 167 -18.70 -9.99 6.59
CA PHE A 167 -18.88 -11.00 5.53
C PHE A 167 -19.44 -12.33 6.05
N VAL A 168 -19.40 -12.57 7.36
CA VAL A 168 -19.82 -13.83 7.98
C VAL A 168 -20.62 -13.58 9.26
N ASP A 169 -21.48 -14.53 9.64
CA ASP A 169 -22.12 -14.50 10.96
C ASP A 169 -21.15 -15.03 12.01
N ILE A 170 -20.47 -14.11 12.71
CA ILE A 170 -19.48 -14.45 13.73
C ILE A 170 -20.06 -15.26 14.90
N ALA A 171 -21.37 -15.22 15.14
CA ALA A 171 -22.02 -15.99 16.20
C ALA A 171 -22.10 -17.49 15.88
N THR A 172 -21.96 -17.86 14.60
CA THR A 172 -21.99 -19.27 14.16
C THR A 172 -20.60 -19.92 14.11
N LEU A 173 -19.54 -19.15 14.35
CA LEU A 173 -18.18 -19.65 14.33
C LEU A 173 -17.96 -20.66 15.46
N ARG A 174 -17.35 -21.79 15.11
CA ARG A 174 -17.03 -22.86 16.07
C ARG A 174 -15.58 -22.77 16.49
N PRO A 175 -15.23 -23.23 17.69
CA PRO A 175 -13.84 -23.28 18.11
C PRO A 175 -12.98 -24.14 17.18
N LEU A 176 -11.88 -23.56 16.69
CA LEU A 176 -10.89 -24.22 15.84
C LEU A 176 -9.49 -23.78 16.29
N LYS A 177 -8.50 -24.67 16.11
CA LYS A 177 -7.10 -24.25 16.04
C LYS A 177 -6.86 -23.70 14.64
N VAL A 178 -6.34 -22.48 14.55
CA VAL A 178 -5.96 -21.84 13.28
C VAL A 178 -4.48 -21.54 13.36
N VAL A 179 -3.70 -22.04 12.41
CA VAL A 179 -2.30 -21.66 12.25
C VAL A 179 -2.24 -20.60 11.14
N ALA A 180 -1.63 -19.46 11.42
CA ALA A 180 -1.48 -18.38 10.46
C ALA A 180 -0.01 -18.00 10.35
N ASP A 181 0.56 -18.20 9.17
CA ASP A 181 1.89 -17.70 8.84
C ASP A 181 1.77 -16.35 8.15
N THR A 182 2.37 -15.33 8.74
CA THR A 182 2.34 -13.98 8.19
C THR A 182 3.67 -13.54 7.60
N ALA A 183 4.70 -14.40 7.62
CA ALA A 183 6.01 -14.18 7.01
C ALA A 183 6.60 -12.78 7.28
N ASN A 184 6.43 -12.27 8.51
CA ASN A 184 6.81 -10.91 8.93
C ASN A 184 6.15 -9.76 8.15
N GLY A 185 5.16 -10.08 7.32
CA GLY A 185 4.36 -9.16 6.52
C GLY A 185 3.21 -8.50 7.27
N MET A 186 2.43 -7.69 6.55
CA MET A 186 1.29 -6.95 7.12
C MET A 186 0.18 -7.84 7.70
N GLY A 187 0.19 -9.15 7.42
CA GLY A 187 -0.63 -10.11 8.15
C GLY A 187 -0.36 -10.08 9.66
N GLY A 188 0.86 -9.75 10.09
CA GLY A 188 1.24 -9.56 11.49
C GLY A 188 0.42 -8.48 12.21
N LEU A 189 -0.04 -7.47 11.48
CA LEU A 189 -0.95 -6.43 11.97
C LEU A 189 -2.42 -6.87 11.89
N VAL A 190 -2.81 -7.44 10.74
CA VAL A 190 -4.21 -7.73 10.39
C VAL A 190 -4.77 -8.93 11.13
N VAL A 191 -4.03 -10.06 11.14
CA VAL A 191 -4.53 -11.34 11.65
C VAL A 191 -4.89 -11.24 13.14
N PRO A 192 -4.05 -10.70 14.04
CA PRO A 192 -4.43 -10.57 15.45
C PRO A 192 -5.68 -9.72 15.65
N ALA A 193 -5.79 -8.61 14.92
CA ALA A 193 -6.93 -7.70 15.02
C ALA A 193 -8.23 -8.35 14.54
N VAL A 194 -8.20 -9.02 13.39
CA VAL A 194 -9.37 -9.73 12.83
C VAL A 194 -9.79 -10.90 13.72
N PHE A 195 -8.85 -11.61 14.36
CA PHE A 195 -9.15 -12.79 15.18
C PHE A 195 -9.48 -12.47 16.65
N ALA A 196 -9.20 -11.25 17.13
CA ALA A 196 -9.39 -10.87 18.53
C ALA A 196 -10.84 -11.10 19.03
N GLY A 197 -11.02 -11.97 20.02
CA GLY A 197 -12.33 -12.29 20.59
C GLY A 197 -13.20 -13.25 19.76
N LEU A 198 -12.70 -13.75 18.61
CA LEU A 198 -13.32 -14.87 17.91
C LEU A 198 -13.01 -16.19 18.63
N PRO A 199 -13.81 -17.26 18.46
CA PRO A 199 -13.65 -18.51 19.20
C PRO A 199 -12.45 -19.35 18.74
N PHE A 200 -11.43 -18.77 18.11
CA PHE A 200 -10.28 -19.49 17.57
C PHE A 200 -9.11 -19.51 18.53
N ARG A 201 -8.41 -20.65 18.58
CA ARG A 201 -7.06 -20.73 19.13
C ARG A 201 -6.09 -20.44 17.99
N LEU A 202 -5.60 -19.20 17.92
CA LEU A 202 -4.64 -18.77 16.93
C LEU A 202 -3.20 -19.18 17.32
N ASP A 203 -2.52 -19.86 16.41
CA ASP A 203 -1.09 -20.16 16.43
C ASP A 203 -0.45 -19.31 15.31
N HIS A 204 0.22 -18.22 15.69
CA HIS A 204 0.66 -17.18 14.75
C HIS A 204 2.16 -17.30 14.52
N LEU A 205 2.54 -17.73 13.31
CA LEU A 205 3.93 -17.83 12.89
C LEU A 205 4.39 -16.50 12.28
N TYR A 206 5.59 -16.09 12.70
CA TYR A 206 6.29 -14.89 12.21
C TYR A 206 5.43 -13.61 12.24
N PRO A 207 4.84 -13.26 13.41
CA PRO A 207 3.92 -12.12 13.55
C PRO A 207 4.61 -10.75 13.53
N GLU A 208 5.90 -10.68 13.86
CA GLU A 208 6.62 -9.41 13.97
C GLU A 208 6.74 -8.76 12.60
N LEU A 209 6.29 -7.51 12.49
CA LEU A 209 6.45 -6.72 11.26
C LEU A 209 7.93 -6.44 11.03
N ASP A 210 8.50 -7.09 10.02
CA ASP A 210 9.90 -6.95 9.63
C ASP A 210 10.05 -7.10 8.12
N GLY A 211 10.23 -5.97 7.43
CA GLY A 211 10.38 -5.92 5.98
C GLY A 211 11.72 -6.46 5.45
N THR A 212 12.61 -6.93 6.32
CA THR A 212 13.80 -7.70 5.92
C THR A 212 13.48 -9.18 5.68
N PHE A 213 12.29 -9.64 6.07
CA PHE A 213 11.80 -11.02 5.92
C PHE A 213 12.77 -12.07 6.48
N PRO A 214 13.05 -12.06 7.81
CA PRO A 214 14.13 -12.84 8.41
C PRO A 214 13.91 -14.36 8.45
N ASN A 215 12.67 -14.84 8.27
CA ASN A 215 12.34 -16.26 8.38
C ASN A 215 12.31 -16.96 7.02
N HIS A 216 11.36 -16.60 6.16
CA HIS A 216 11.30 -17.01 4.76
C HIS A 216 10.70 -15.88 3.91
N PRO A 217 10.89 -15.90 2.58
CA PRO A 217 10.20 -14.96 1.70
C PRO A 217 8.69 -14.97 1.91
N ALA A 218 8.06 -13.79 1.89
CA ALA A 218 6.61 -13.63 1.98
C ALA A 218 5.90 -13.99 0.65
N ASP A 219 6.27 -15.12 0.05
CA ASP A 219 5.66 -15.67 -1.16
C ASP A 219 5.03 -17.04 -0.84
N PRO A 220 3.75 -17.08 -0.47
CA PRO A 220 3.06 -18.34 -0.19
C PRO A 220 2.82 -19.18 -1.46
N ILE A 221 3.11 -18.68 -2.66
CA ILE A 221 2.99 -19.47 -3.90
C ILE A 221 4.07 -20.55 -3.94
N GLN A 222 5.24 -20.30 -3.36
CA GLN A 222 6.32 -21.29 -3.30
C GLN A 222 6.07 -22.30 -2.17
N PRO A 223 5.96 -23.61 -2.47
CA PRO A 223 5.68 -24.63 -1.46
C PRO A 223 6.71 -24.68 -0.33
N GLU A 224 7.98 -24.36 -0.59
CA GLU A 224 9.04 -24.33 0.41
C GLU A 224 8.78 -23.29 1.52
N ASN A 225 8.08 -22.21 1.22
CA ASN A 225 7.73 -21.15 2.19
C ASN A 225 6.53 -21.55 3.07
N GLN A 226 5.92 -22.71 2.83
CA GLN A 226 4.79 -23.22 3.62
C GLN A 226 5.20 -24.34 4.59
N ARG A 227 6.48 -24.72 4.63
CA ARG A 227 6.96 -25.87 5.42
C ARG A 227 6.65 -25.72 6.91
N ASP A 228 7.01 -24.58 7.50
CA ASP A 228 6.79 -24.35 8.92
C ASP A 228 5.31 -24.30 9.28
N LEU A 229 4.47 -23.81 8.35
CA LEU A 229 3.02 -23.83 8.48
C LEU A 229 2.46 -25.26 8.45
N MET A 230 2.96 -26.13 7.57
CA MET A 230 2.54 -27.53 7.46
C MET A 230 2.95 -28.40 8.65
N ASP A 231 4.00 -28.02 9.37
CA ASP A 231 4.53 -28.76 10.52
C ASP A 231 3.75 -28.52 11.84
N ARG A 232 2.67 -27.73 11.83
CA ARG A 232 1.91 -27.28 13.03
C ARG A 232 0.53 -27.90 13.19
#